data_AF-A0A7S1HEJ3-F1
#
_entry.id   AF-A0A7S1HEJ3-F1
#
_cell.length_a   1.000
_cell.length_b   1.000
_cell.length_c   1.000
_cell.angle_alpha   90.00
_cell.angle_beta   90.00
_cell.angle_gamma   90.00
#
_symmetry.space_group_name_H-M   'P 1'
#
loop_
_entity.id
_entity.type
_entity.pdbx_description
1 polymer ?
#
loop_
_entity_poly.entity_id
_entity_poly.type
_entity_poly.pdbx_seq_one_letter_code
_entity_poly.pdbx_strand_id
1 'polypeptide(L)'
;LNLQLDPGRPDALMELVEMPDGREFTFYHMATLDGMVKRIETFTRNRAPTKNFAMHKVIETFEGHEQRLNYRSITFEPIDPNTDAPQVKLQIEHPRKMTHKFDRNPEVEADKDLRKRTFFTGLRPPKIHLVFHYGQDRITAATRTYTTEKTINGDNFIMSEYVVDPFAKPMKFTEQRDEYIKLIGEEKAAISDFRDADREAQKILETRENDEKHPQLVKSLYVQLQDKKQFEANKPKEEDADAALKYDYLASYLPKRSKKTALTKQEAQAVKDACLKALKERLIDRAHIIETRLEEEQAALTKRQLGYHRQDKEKSSDDDEYEKYVHEAQFKIQILKQRRDRHEEIAKQKFKEMIERLQSDPRLSILNQ
;
A
#
# COMPACT_ATOMS: atom_id res chain seq x y z
N LEU A 1 11.96 24.93 13.44
CA LEU A 1 11.19 23.67 13.44
C LEU A 1 11.65 22.89 12.23
N ASN A 2 12.57 21.94 12.40
CA ASN A 2 12.99 21.08 11.29
C ASN A 2 11.85 20.10 11.03
N LEU A 3 11.20 20.20 9.87
CA LEU A 3 10.32 19.17 9.35
C LEU A 3 11.19 17.94 9.12
N GLN A 4 11.06 16.96 10.00
CA GLN A 4 12.03 15.87 10.11
C GLN A 4 11.88 14.87 8.96
N LEU A 5 12.93 14.73 8.16
CA LEU A 5 13.03 13.80 7.04
C LEU A 5 13.72 12.54 7.54
N ASP A 6 13.11 11.83 8.49
CA ASP A 6 13.74 10.67 9.13
C ASP A 6 13.54 9.37 8.32
N PRO A 7 14.56 8.48 8.30
CA PRO A 7 14.41 7.11 7.78
C PRO A 7 13.48 6.32 8.71
N GLY A 8 12.18 6.32 8.39
CA GLY A 8 11.14 5.73 9.23
C GLY A 8 9.75 6.34 9.02
N ARG A 9 9.64 7.47 8.30
CA ARG A 9 8.33 7.94 7.85
C ARG A 9 7.73 6.99 6.80
N PRO A 10 6.39 6.85 6.76
CA PRO A 10 5.72 6.04 5.75
C PRO A 10 5.89 6.57 4.32
N ASP A 11 6.28 7.84 4.14
CA ASP A 11 6.54 8.45 2.84
C ASP A 11 8.00 8.32 2.37
N ALA A 12 8.91 7.81 3.22
CA ALA A 12 10.31 7.55 2.87
C ALA A 12 11.10 8.76 2.33
N LEU A 13 10.55 9.96 2.40
CA LEU A 13 11.05 11.12 1.67
C LEU A 13 12.23 11.75 2.43
N MET A 14 13.41 11.72 1.80
CA MET A 14 14.65 12.29 2.34
C MET A 14 14.77 13.78 2.00
N GLU A 15 14.35 14.21 0.82
CA GLU A 15 14.45 15.60 0.37
C GLU A 15 13.36 15.94 -0.65
N LEU A 16 12.82 17.16 -0.58
CA LEU A 16 11.97 17.73 -1.62
C LEU A 16 12.53 19.09 -2.00
N VAL A 17 12.94 19.25 -3.26
CA VAL A 17 13.47 20.49 -3.80
C VAL A 17 12.49 21.03 -4.83
N GLU A 18 11.96 22.23 -4.59
CA GLU A 18 11.10 22.93 -5.55
C GLU A 18 11.93 23.93 -6.38
N MET A 19 11.74 23.88 -7.69
CA MET A 19 12.43 24.72 -8.68
C MET A 19 11.38 25.45 -9.54
N PRO A 20 11.72 26.59 -10.17
CA PRO A 20 10.78 27.31 -11.03
C PRO A 20 10.22 26.50 -12.20
N ASP A 21 10.95 25.48 -12.65
CA ASP A 21 10.64 24.63 -13.79
C ASP A 21 10.41 23.16 -13.41
N GLY A 22 10.28 22.85 -12.11
CA GLY A 22 10.11 21.47 -11.68
C GLY A 22 10.20 21.25 -10.18
N ARG A 23 10.19 19.99 -9.78
CA ARG A 23 10.49 19.57 -8.41
C ARG A 23 11.15 18.21 -8.39
N GLU A 24 11.93 17.98 -7.35
CA GLU A 24 12.70 16.75 -7.17
C GLU A 24 12.40 16.16 -5.80
N PHE A 25 11.99 14.89 -5.78
CA PHE A 25 11.82 14.05 -4.61
C PHE A 25 13.01 13.09 -4.53
N THR A 26 13.70 13.08 -3.41
CA THR A 26 14.75 12.10 -3.12
C THR A 26 14.30 11.25 -1.95
N PHE A 27 14.32 9.93 -2.12
CA PHE A 27 13.84 8.97 -1.13
C PHE A 27 15.02 8.24 -0.49
N TYR A 28 14.81 7.74 0.73
CA TYR A 28 15.78 6.83 1.35
C TYR A 28 15.87 5.51 0.59
N HIS A 29 17.08 4.99 0.42
CA HIS A 29 17.32 3.70 -0.21
C HIS A 29 16.54 2.58 0.52
N MET A 30 15.87 1.70 -0.24
CA MET A 30 14.99 0.61 0.24
C MET A 30 13.74 1.04 1.04
N ALA A 31 13.42 2.32 1.09
CA ALA A 31 12.27 2.78 1.86
C ALA A 31 10.95 2.69 1.08
N THR A 32 11.01 2.61 -0.25
CA THR A 32 9.89 2.26 -1.13
C THR A 32 9.94 0.76 -1.48
N LEU A 33 8.77 0.12 -1.60
CA LEU A 33 8.68 -1.32 -1.89
C LEU A 33 9.28 -1.69 -3.26
N ASP A 34 9.25 -0.76 -4.22
CA ASP A 34 9.77 -0.92 -5.57
C ASP A 34 11.23 -0.44 -5.73
N GLY A 35 11.84 0.09 -4.66
CA GLY A 35 13.20 0.61 -4.69
C GLY A 35 13.35 1.95 -5.41
N MET A 36 12.27 2.71 -5.62
CA MET A 36 12.37 4.09 -6.12
C MET A 36 13.19 4.97 -5.17
N VAL A 37 14.27 5.56 -5.70
CA VAL A 37 15.19 6.45 -4.95
C VAL A 37 15.03 7.91 -5.32
N LYS A 38 14.50 8.21 -6.50
CA LYS A 38 14.37 9.58 -7.00
C LYS A 38 13.21 9.73 -7.97
N ARG A 39 12.42 10.80 -7.80
CA ARG A 39 11.40 11.26 -8.74
C ARG A 39 11.66 12.73 -9.11
N ILE A 40 11.74 13.03 -10.39
CA ILE A 40 11.88 14.39 -10.92
C ILE A 40 10.65 14.70 -11.76
N GLU A 41 9.98 15.79 -11.43
CA GLU A 41 8.88 16.35 -12.20
C GLU A 41 9.34 17.63 -12.86
N THR A 42 9.28 17.68 -14.19
CA THR A 42 9.60 18.86 -14.97
C THR A 42 8.31 19.49 -15.47
N PHE A 43 8.21 20.80 -15.32
CA PHE A 43 7.08 21.57 -15.76
C PHE A 43 7.40 22.42 -16.99
N THR A 44 6.42 22.61 -17.86
CA THR A 44 6.50 23.62 -18.92
C THR A 44 6.10 24.96 -18.34
N ARG A 45 6.98 25.97 -18.50
CA ARG A 45 6.69 27.36 -18.12
C ARG A 45 5.54 27.89 -18.97
N ASN A 46 4.42 28.23 -18.33
CA ASN A 46 3.38 29.01 -19.00
C ASN A 46 3.87 30.45 -19.17
N ARG A 47 3.61 31.07 -20.33
CA ARG A 47 3.99 32.48 -20.58
C ARG A 47 3.16 33.44 -19.72
N ALA A 48 1.97 33.04 -19.29
CA ALA A 48 1.13 33.80 -18.39
C ALA A 48 1.49 33.49 -16.92
N PRO A 49 1.90 34.48 -16.10
CA PRO A 49 2.31 34.28 -14.70
C PRO A 49 1.15 33.87 -13.77
N THR A 50 -0.09 33.97 -14.24
CA THR A 50 -1.31 33.63 -13.48
C THR A 50 -1.75 32.17 -13.65
N LYS A 51 -1.15 31.41 -14.58
CA LYS A 51 -1.55 30.04 -14.87
C LYS A 51 -0.56 29.03 -14.29
N ASN A 52 -1.10 27.93 -13.77
CA ASN A 52 -0.31 26.85 -13.20
C ASN A 52 0.66 26.25 -14.21
N PHE A 53 1.80 25.82 -13.70
CA PHE A 53 2.78 25.03 -14.42
C PHE A 53 2.18 23.72 -14.92
N ALA A 54 2.46 23.37 -16.17
CA ALA A 54 1.97 22.14 -16.77
C ALA A 54 3.00 21.02 -16.64
N MET A 55 2.61 19.85 -16.14
CA MET A 55 3.49 18.67 -16.13
C MET A 55 3.96 18.37 -17.56
N HIS A 56 5.28 18.40 -17.78
CA HIS A 56 5.91 18.09 -19.07
C HIS A 56 6.47 16.68 -19.09
N LYS A 57 7.18 16.32 -18.03
CA LYS A 57 7.89 15.06 -17.93
C LYS A 57 8.03 14.66 -16.48
N VAL A 58 7.85 13.37 -16.21
CA VAL A 58 8.21 12.76 -14.94
C VAL A 58 9.27 11.71 -15.19
N ILE A 59 10.30 11.68 -14.35
CA ILE A 59 11.39 10.71 -14.37
C ILE A 59 11.47 10.07 -13.00
N GLU A 60 11.54 8.74 -12.95
CA GLU A 60 11.73 7.97 -11.73
C GLU A 60 12.92 7.05 -11.89
N THR A 61 13.77 6.99 -10.87
CA THR A 61 15.00 6.19 -10.84
C THR A 61 14.91 5.22 -9.67
N PHE A 62 15.39 3.99 -9.88
CA PHE A 62 15.25 2.89 -8.95
C PHE A 62 16.60 2.22 -8.70
N GLU A 63 16.75 1.66 -7.51
CA GLU A 63 17.89 0.82 -7.12
C GLU A 63 17.37 -0.50 -6.53
N GLY A 64 17.91 -1.63 -7.00
CA GLY A 64 17.55 -2.95 -6.47
C GLY A 64 16.15 -3.46 -6.85
N HIS A 65 15.50 -2.84 -7.85
CA HIS A 65 14.19 -3.27 -8.33
C HIS A 65 14.22 -4.71 -8.87
N GLU A 66 13.24 -5.54 -8.49
CA GLU A 66 13.20 -6.99 -8.81
C GLU A 66 13.34 -7.29 -10.31
N GLN A 67 12.67 -6.50 -11.15
CA GLN A 67 12.73 -6.60 -12.61
C GLN A 67 13.97 -5.95 -13.25
N ARG A 68 14.98 -5.55 -12.47
CA ARG A 68 16.16 -4.78 -12.93
C ARG A 68 15.79 -3.45 -13.61
N LEU A 69 14.60 -2.90 -13.35
CA LEU A 69 14.20 -1.58 -13.80
C LEU A 69 15.02 -0.54 -13.04
N ASN A 70 15.80 0.28 -13.74
CA ASN A 70 16.60 1.34 -13.11
C ASN A 70 16.05 2.74 -13.38
N TYR A 71 15.17 2.87 -14.37
CA TYR A 71 14.65 4.15 -14.83
C TYR A 71 13.31 3.95 -15.51
N ARG A 72 12.32 4.80 -15.16
CA ARG A 72 11.15 5.03 -16.00
C ARG A 72 10.89 6.52 -16.19
N SER A 73 10.25 6.88 -17.29
CA SER A 73 9.79 8.24 -17.51
C SER A 73 8.56 8.30 -18.39
N ILE A 74 7.70 9.28 -18.10
CA ILE A 74 6.53 9.64 -18.90
C ILE A 74 6.70 11.07 -19.39
N THR A 75 6.35 11.33 -20.64
CA THR A 75 6.43 12.63 -21.30
C THR A 75 5.09 12.96 -21.91
N PHE A 76 4.61 14.17 -21.68
CA PHE A 76 3.32 14.66 -22.13
C PHE A 76 3.48 15.54 -23.37
N GLU A 77 2.36 15.81 -24.05
CA GLU A 77 2.37 16.80 -25.13
C GLU A 77 2.67 18.19 -24.58
N PRO A 78 3.48 19.01 -25.29
CA PRO A 78 3.64 20.41 -24.95
C PRO A 78 2.28 21.10 -24.95
N ILE A 79 2.05 21.95 -23.95
CA ILE A 79 0.81 22.72 -23.87
C ILE A 79 0.99 24.02 -24.64
N ASP A 80 0.02 24.33 -25.50
CA ASP A 80 0.01 25.58 -26.24
C ASP A 80 0.01 26.78 -25.27
N PRO A 81 0.79 27.84 -25.58
CA PRO A 81 0.74 29.06 -24.80
C PRO A 81 -0.69 29.60 -24.74
N ASN A 82 -1.17 29.91 -23.53
CA ASN A 82 -2.51 30.42 -23.21
C ASN A 82 -3.63 29.39 -23.02
N THR A 83 -3.39 28.10 -23.26
CA THR A 83 -4.37 27.05 -22.95
C THR A 83 -4.23 26.60 -21.49
N ASP A 84 -5.34 26.19 -20.87
CA ASP A 84 -5.28 25.59 -19.53
C ASP A 84 -4.69 24.19 -19.62
N ALA A 85 -3.81 23.87 -18.66
CA ALA A 85 -3.25 22.53 -18.58
C ALA A 85 -4.37 21.53 -18.23
N PRO A 86 -4.50 20.42 -18.97
CA PRO A 86 -5.37 19.35 -18.53
C PRO A 86 -4.87 18.81 -17.19
N GLN A 87 -5.77 18.22 -16.42
CA GLN A 87 -5.42 17.58 -15.16
C GLN A 87 -4.32 16.53 -15.40
N VAL A 88 -3.33 16.47 -14.51
CA VAL A 88 -2.20 15.52 -14.60
C VAL A 88 -2.69 14.08 -14.79
N LYS A 89 -3.76 13.70 -14.08
CA LYS A 89 -4.41 12.40 -14.24
C LYS A 89 -4.80 12.11 -15.69
N LEU A 90 -5.39 13.08 -16.40
CA LEU A 90 -5.79 12.95 -17.80
C LEU A 90 -4.57 12.91 -18.73
N GLN A 91 -3.50 13.63 -18.41
CA GLN A 91 -2.24 13.58 -19.14
C GLN A 91 -1.58 12.19 -19.05
N ILE A 92 -1.66 11.54 -17.88
CA ILE A 92 -1.15 10.19 -17.65
C ILE A 92 -1.92 9.14 -18.48
N GLU A 93 -3.23 9.31 -18.69
CA GLU A 93 -4.00 8.41 -19.57
C GLU A 93 -3.58 8.50 -21.04
N HIS A 94 -3.07 9.67 -21.46
CA HIS A 94 -2.76 9.97 -22.86
C HIS A 94 -1.36 10.60 -22.99
N PRO A 95 -0.30 9.89 -22.61
CA PRO A 95 1.04 10.42 -22.72
C PRO A 95 1.45 10.56 -24.18
N ARG A 96 2.46 11.38 -24.44
CA ARG A 96 3.15 11.40 -25.74
C ARG A 96 4.10 10.22 -25.87
N LYS A 97 4.81 9.91 -24.78
CA LYS A 97 5.86 8.90 -24.74
C LYS A 97 6.09 8.38 -23.33
N MET A 98 6.32 7.09 -23.19
CA MET A 98 6.84 6.45 -21.97
C MET A 98 8.13 5.71 -22.28
N THR A 99 9.04 5.59 -21.31
CA THR A 99 10.32 4.90 -21.48
C THR A 99 10.72 4.18 -20.22
N HIS A 100 11.03 2.90 -20.32
CA HIS A 100 11.65 2.09 -19.27
C HIS A 100 13.07 1.73 -19.69
N LYS A 101 13.99 1.69 -18.74
CA LYS A 101 15.35 1.16 -18.94
C LYS A 101 15.67 0.15 -17.85
N PHE A 102 16.45 -0.85 -18.24
CA PHE A 102 16.78 -1.97 -17.38
C PHE A 102 18.30 -2.15 -17.31
N ASP A 103 18.76 -2.73 -16.21
CA ASP A 103 20.14 -3.17 -16.04
C ASP A 103 20.37 -4.51 -16.75
N ARG A 104 21.63 -4.72 -17.17
CA ARG A 104 22.07 -5.94 -17.86
C ARG A 104 21.81 -7.16 -16.97
N ASN A 105 21.22 -8.20 -17.53
CA ASN A 105 21.19 -9.54 -16.95
C ASN A 105 22.22 -10.47 -17.62
N PRO A 106 23.40 -10.72 -17.02
CA PRO A 106 24.44 -11.56 -17.62
C PRO A 106 23.99 -12.98 -17.98
N GLU A 107 22.93 -13.49 -17.35
CA GLU A 107 22.39 -14.84 -17.60
C GLU A 107 21.62 -14.95 -18.93
N VAL A 108 21.25 -13.82 -19.53
CA VAL A 108 20.52 -13.76 -20.80
C VAL A 108 21.45 -13.24 -21.90
N GLU A 109 21.35 -13.79 -23.10
CA GLU A 109 22.05 -13.28 -24.28
C GLU A 109 21.73 -11.79 -24.50
N ALA A 110 22.75 -10.97 -24.80
CA ALA A 110 22.57 -9.52 -24.87
C ALA A 110 21.53 -9.08 -25.91
N ASP A 111 21.44 -9.79 -27.04
CA ASP A 111 20.45 -9.53 -28.10
C ASP A 111 19.01 -9.89 -27.71
N LYS A 112 18.82 -10.58 -26.56
CA LYS A 112 17.53 -10.92 -25.97
C LYS A 112 17.29 -10.21 -24.64
N ASP A 113 18.30 -9.54 -24.10
CA ASP A 113 18.23 -8.81 -22.85
C ASP A 113 17.83 -7.36 -23.11
N LEU A 114 16.64 -6.98 -22.64
CA LEU A 114 16.03 -5.71 -22.97
C LEU A 114 16.65 -4.57 -22.17
N ARG A 115 17.39 -3.68 -22.82
CA ARG A 115 17.98 -2.50 -22.17
C ARG A 115 16.99 -1.35 -22.02
N LYS A 116 16.15 -1.15 -23.03
CA LYS A 116 15.25 0.01 -23.09
C LYS A 116 13.99 -0.32 -23.87
N ARG A 117 12.85 -0.02 -23.28
CA ARG A 117 11.52 -0.09 -23.89
C ARG A 117 10.94 1.31 -23.98
N THR A 118 10.44 1.68 -25.15
CA THR A 118 9.85 3.00 -25.38
C THR A 118 8.49 2.87 -26.04
N PHE A 119 7.44 3.36 -25.37
CA PHE A 119 6.10 3.46 -25.93
C PHE A 119 5.92 4.88 -26.49
N PHE A 120 5.61 5.01 -27.77
CA PHE A 120 5.32 6.27 -28.42
C PHE A 120 3.82 6.34 -28.76
N THR A 121 3.03 6.65 -27.74
CA THR A 121 1.57 6.71 -27.76
C THR A 121 1.02 7.93 -28.49
N GLY A 122 1.78 9.04 -28.49
CA GLY A 122 1.41 10.29 -29.19
C GLY A 122 1.63 10.25 -30.71
N LEU A 123 2.29 9.21 -31.24
CA LEU A 123 2.49 9.08 -32.67
C LEU A 123 1.26 8.49 -33.37
N ARG A 124 1.11 8.83 -34.65
CA ARG A 124 0.10 8.29 -35.55
C ARG A 124 0.82 7.78 -36.82
N PRO A 125 1.01 6.46 -36.99
CA PRO A 125 0.62 5.37 -36.07
C PRO A 125 1.44 5.33 -34.75
N PRO A 126 0.88 4.78 -33.65
CA PRO A 126 1.65 4.59 -32.43
C PRO A 126 2.68 3.48 -32.65
N LYS A 127 3.79 3.56 -31.91
CA LYS A 127 4.89 2.59 -32.03
C LYS A 127 5.49 2.22 -30.69
N ILE A 128 5.98 0.99 -30.59
CA ILE A 128 6.73 0.47 -29.44
C ILE A 128 8.12 0.11 -29.94
N HIS A 129 9.15 0.69 -29.32
CA HIS A 129 10.54 0.51 -29.72
C HIS A 129 11.36 -0.12 -28.58
N LEU A 130 11.99 -1.24 -28.89
CA LEU A 130 12.84 -2.02 -28.01
C LEU A 130 14.30 -1.89 -28.45
N VAL A 131 15.17 -1.67 -27.48
CA VAL A 131 16.62 -1.69 -27.67
C VAL A 131 17.20 -2.67 -26.67
N PHE A 132 17.94 -3.65 -27.17
CA PHE A 132 18.57 -4.68 -26.36
C PHE A 132 19.95 -4.23 -25.85
N HIS A 133 20.58 -5.00 -24.97
CA HIS A 133 21.92 -4.73 -24.49
C HIS A 133 22.97 -5.00 -25.58
N TYR A 134 24.12 -4.35 -25.47
CA TYR A 134 25.27 -4.64 -26.33
C TYR A 134 25.82 -6.02 -25.98
N GLY A 135 26.07 -6.84 -27.00
CA GLY A 135 26.80 -8.08 -26.84
C GLY A 135 28.28 -7.84 -26.52
N GLN A 136 28.92 -8.87 -25.99
CA GLN A 136 30.36 -8.85 -25.75
C GLN A 136 31.09 -8.52 -27.06
N ASP A 137 32.00 -7.54 -27.00
CA ASP A 137 32.81 -7.05 -28.13
C ASP A 137 32.01 -6.47 -29.31
N ARG A 138 30.77 -6.01 -29.09
CA ARG A 138 29.91 -5.39 -30.12
C ARG A 138 29.68 -3.90 -29.86
N ILE A 139 29.68 -3.11 -30.94
CA ILE A 139 29.42 -1.65 -30.90
C ILE A 139 27.98 -1.28 -31.31
N THR A 140 27.20 -2.24 -31.82
CA THR A 140 25.78 -2.09 -32.14
C THR A 140 24.94 -3.03 -31.27
N ALA A 141 23.67 -2.67 -31.07
CA ALA A 141 22.71 -3.46 -30.30
C ALA A 141 21.51 -3.80 -31.18
N ALA A 142 20.91 -4.96 -30.94
CA ALA A 142 19.68 -5.34 -31.62
C ALA A 142 18.54 -4.38 -31.25
N THR A 143 17.60 -4.18 -32.17
CA THR A 143 16.40 -3.38 -31.93
C THR A 143 15.17 -4.01 -32.57
N ARG A 144 14.00 -3.81 -31.98
CA ARG A 144 12.71 -4.16 -32.56
C ARG A 144 11.75 -3.00 -32.45
N THR A 145 10.99 -2.75 -33.51
CA THR A 145 9.96 -1.72 -33.51
C THR A 145 8.65 -2.31 -34.01
N TYR A 146 7.63 -2.23 -33.17
CA TYR A 146 6.26 -2.57 -33.49
C TYR A 146 5.50 -1.28 -33.81
N THR A 147 4.91 -1.21 -35.00
CA THR A 147 4.06 -0.09 -35.41
C THR A 147 2.63 -0.60 -35.53
N THR A 148 1.70 -0.02 -34.78
CA THR A 148 0.30 -0.44 -34.82
C THR A 148 -0.42 0.22 -36.00
N GLU A 149 -0.98 -0.59 -36.88
CA GLU A 149 -1.83 -0.15 -37.97
C GLU A 149 -3.28 -0.39 -37.62
N LYS A 150 -4.03 0.70 -37.43
CA LYS A 150 -5.48 0.59 -37.21
C LYS A 150 -6.16 0.31 -38.55
N THR A 151 -6.77 -0.86 -38.67
CA THR A 151 -7.59 -1.22 -39.84
C THR A 151 -9.05 -1.39 -39.44
N ILE A 152 -9.96 -1.35 -40.42
CA ILE A 152 -11.41 -1.51 -40.21
C ILE A 152 -11.73 -2.87 -39.55
N ASN A 153 -10.87 -3.88 -39.76
CA ASN A 153 -11.05 -5.24 -39.25
C ASN A 153 -10.34 -5.51 -37.91
N GLY A 154 -9.72 -4.50 -37.30
CA GLY A 154 -8.96 -4.60 -36.04
C GLY A 154 -7.59 -3.94 -36.08
N ASP A 155 -6.91 -3.92 -34.93
CA ASP A 155 -5.54 -3.42 -34.81
C ASP A 155 -4.56 -4.48 -35.33
N ASN A 156 -3.91 -4.20 -36.46
CA ASN A 156 -2.77 -4.97 -36.97
C ASN A 156 -1.44 -4.34 -36.50
N PHE A 157 -0.33 -5.05 -36.68
CA PHE A 157 0.99 -4.50 -36.41
C PHE A 157 1.99 -4.85 -37.52
N ILE A 158 2.95 -3.97 -37.73
CA ILE A 158 4.16 -4.22 -38.52
C ILE A 158 5.33 -4.26 -37.56
N MET A 159 6.12 -5.32 -37.63
CA MET A 159 7.37 -5.46 -36.87
C MET A 159 8.56 -5.19 -37.79
N SER A 160 9.45 -4.31 -37.36
CA SER A 160 10.75 -4.06 -37.99
C SER A 160 11.86 -4.37 -37.00
N GLU A 161 12.79 -5.25 -37.39
CA GLU A 161 13.89 -5.71 -36.56
C GLU A 161 15.23 -5.30 -37.18
N TYR A 162 16.17 -4.93 -36.32
CA TYR A 162 17.58 -4.87 -36.64
C TYR A 162 18.30 -5.89 -35.76
N VAL A 163 18.86 -6.92 -36.38
CA VAL A 163 19.67 -7.95 -35.70
C VAL A 163 21.13 -7.69 -36.00
N VAL A 164 21.99 -7.85 -34.99
CA VAL A 164 23.43 -7.64 -35.15
C VAL A 164 24.09 -8.81 -35.89
N ASP A 165 23.65 -10.04 -35.59
CA ASP A 165 24.11 -11.24 -36.29
C ASP A 165 23.41 -11.36 -37.66
N PRO A 166 24.14 -11.28 -38.79
CA PRO A 166 23.57 -11.41 -40.13
C PRO A 166 22.97 -12.80 -40.41
N PHE A 167 23.36 -13.82 -39.64
CA PHE A 167 22.90 -15.20 -39.81
C PHE A 167 21.79 -15.58 -38.83
N ALA A 168 21.34 -14.64 -37.99
CA ALA A 168 20.24 -14.87 -37.07
C ALA A 168 18.96 -15.21 -37.84
N LYS A 169 18.23 -16.21 -37.33
CA LYS A 169 16.94 -16.58 -37.91
C LYS A 169 15.91 -15.50 -37.58
N PRO A 170 15.10 -15.05 -38.56
CA PRO A 170 14.05 -14.07 -38.31
C PRO A 170 13.01 -14.67 -37.36
N MET A 171 12.49 -13.83 -36.47
CA MET A 171 11.43 -14.21 -35.53
C MET A 171 10.17 -14.66 -36.30
N LYS A 172 9.52 -15.73 -35.85
CA LYS A 172 8.27 -16.21 -36.47
C LYS A 172 7.14 -15.22 -36.20
N PHE A 173 6.19 -15.10 -37.13
CA PHE A 173 5.04 -14.21 -36.95
C PHE A 173 4.22 -14.51 -35.68
N THR A 174 4.13 -15.77 -35.26
CA THR A 174 3.48 -16.16 -33.99
C THR A 174 4.20 -15.56 -32.78
N GLU A 175 5.53 -15.66 -32.74
CA GLU A 175 6.37 -15.11 -31.68
C GLU A 175 6.30 -13.57 -31.68
N GLN A 176 6.29 -12.95 -32.87
CA GLN A 176 6.12 -11.50 -33.01
C GLN A 176 4.78 -11.04 -32.44
N ARG A 177 3.69 -11.78 -32.71
CA ARG A 177 2.35 -11.49 -32.20
C ARG A 177 2.28 -11.64 -30.69
N ASP A 178 2.88 -12.69 -30.13
CA ASP A 178 2.90 -12.93 -28.68
C ASP A 178 3.68 -11.83 -27.96
N GLU A 179 4.85 -11.43 -28.48
CA GLU A 179 5.64 -10.29 -27.97
C GLU A 179 4.83 -8.99 -28.08
N TYR A 180 4.16 -8.73 -29.21
CA TYR A 180 3.32 -7.54 -29.38
C TYR A 180 2.15 -7.46 -28.37
N ILE A 181 1.42 -8.56 -28.14
CA ILE A 181 0.32 -8.60 -27.17
C ILE A 181 0.86 -8.33 -25.76
N LYS A 182 2.01 -8.93 -25.41
CA LYS A 182 2.68 -8.66 -24.14
C LYS A 182 3.04 -7.18 -23.99
N LEU A 183 3.61 -6.56 -25.03
CA LEU A 183 3.98 -5.15 -25.03
C LEU A 183 2.78 -4.22 -24.87
N ILE A 184 1.62 -4.53 -25.46
CA ILE A 184 0.37 -3.77 -25.23
C ILE A 184 -0.06 -3.87 -23.76
N GLY A 185 0.05 -5.07 -23.16
CA GLY A 185 -0.22 -5.26 -21.73
C GLY A 185 0.70 -4.41 -20.86
N GLU A 186 2.00 -4.42 -21.17
CA GLU A 186 3.02 -3.63 -20.46
C GLU A 186 2.85 -2.12 -20.65
N GLU A 187 2.35 -1.66 -21.79
CA GLU A 187 2.00 -0.25 -22.03
C GLU A 187 0.88 0.20 -21.07
N LYS A 188 -0.18 -0.60 -20.94
CA LYS A 188 -1.28 -0.33 -20.00
C LYS A 188 -0.82 -0.38 -18.54
N ALA A 189 0.03 -1.35 -18.20
CA ALA A 189 0.63 -1.45 -16.87
C ALA A 189 1.44 -0.19 -16.55
N ALA A 190 2.28 0.28 -17.48
CA ALA A 190 3.07 1.50 -17.30
C ALA A 190 2.20 2.73 -16.99
N ILE A 191 1.05 2.88 -17.68
CA ILE A 191 0.09 3.96 -17.39
C ILE A 191 -0.48 3.84 -15.98
N SER A 192 -0.82 2.61 -15.55
CA SER A 192 -1.31 2.36 -14.18
C SER A 192 -0.25 2.70 -13.14
N ASP A 193 1.00 2.28 -13.36
CA ASP A 193 2.12 2.53 -12.46
C ASP A 193 2.35 4.04 -12.26
N PHE A 194 2.37 4.83 -13.36
CA PHE A 194 2.49 6.28 -13.26
C PHE A 194 1.29 6.92 -12.55
N ARG A 195 0.09 6.37 -12.68
CA ARG A 195 -1.11 6.87 -12.00
C ARG A 195 -1.04 6.63 -10.50
N ASP A 196 -0.55 5.47 -10.08
CA ASP A 196 -0.42 5.15 -8.66
C ASP A 196 0.75 5.93 -8.03
N ALA A 197 1.88 6.05 -8.73
CA ALA A 197 3.01 6.88 -8.29
C ALA A 197 2.65 8.37 -8.19
N ASP A 198 1.83 8.90 -9.10
CA ASP A 198 1.32 10.28 -9.02
C ASP A 198 0.40 10.49 -7.80
N ARG A 199 -0.46 9.51 -7.48
CA ARG A 199 -1.32 9.55 -6.29
C ARG A 199 -0.48 9.55 -5.01
N GLU A 200 0.58 8.74 -4.97
CA GLU A 200 1.51 8.71 -3.85
C GLU A 200 2.24 10.05 -3.70
N ALA A 201 2.80 10.58 -4.79
CA ALA A 201 3.47 11.88 -4.78
C ALA A 201 2.55 13.01 -4.29
N GLN A 202 1.29 13.04 -4.73
CA GLN A 202 0.28 14.00 -4.25
C GLN A 202 0.03 13.87 -2.76
N LYS A 203 -0.13 12.65 -2.24
CA LYS A 203 -0.32 12.41 -0.81
C LYS A 203 0.88 12.89 0.02
N ILE A 204 2.09 12.73 -0.49
CA ILE A 204 3.31 13.20 0.16
C ILE A 204 3.30 14.74 0.26
N LEU A 205 2.93 15.42 -0.82
CA LEU A 205 2.83 16.88 -0.85
C LEU A 205 1.73 17.41 0.08
N GLU A 206 0.56 16.77 0.09
CA GLU A 206 -0.53 17.13 1.00
C GLU A 206 -0.11 16.97 2.48
N THR A 207 0.62 15.89 2.77
CA THR A 207 1.17 15.65 4.12
C THR A 207 2.17 16.75 4.49
N ARG A 208 3.08 17.12 3.58
CA ARG A 208 4.05 18.21 3.76
C ARG A 208 3.37 19.55 4.02
N GLU A 209 2.39 19.91 3.20
CA GLU A 209 1.64 21.16 3.36
C GLU A 209 0.92 21.21 4.71
N ASN A 210 0.35 20.09 5.15
CA ASN A 210 -0.29 19.98 6.45
C ASN A 210 0.71 20.09 7.61
N ASP A 211 1.88 19.45 7.49
CA ASP A 211 2.96 19.53 8.50
C ASP A 211 3.53 20.96 8.61
N GLU A 212 3.62 21.68 7.49
CA GLU A 212 4.04 23.09 7.44
C GLU A 212 3.01 24.04 8.06
N LYS A 213 1.71 23.80 7.79
CA LYS A 213 0.61 24.58 8.39
C LYS A 213 0.43 24.30 9.88
N HIS A 214 0.69 23.06 10.31
CA HIS A 214 0.49 22.60 11.67
C HIS A 214 1.76 21.96 12.24
N PRO A 215 2.85 22.74 12.43
CA PRO A 215 4.12 22.19 12.86
C PRO A 215 4.00 21.61 14.26
N GLN A 216 4.14 20.29 14.37
CA GLN A 216 4.15 19.59 15.65
C GLN A 216 5.59 19.35 16.11
N LEU A 217 5.85 19.61 17.39
CA LEU A 217 7.13 19.27 17.99
C LEU A 217 7.20 17.76 18.21
N VAL A 218 7.95 17.05 17.37
CA VAL A 218 8.26 15.64 17.58
C VAL A 218 9.31 15.55 18.69
N LYS A 219 8.86 15.22 19.90
CA LYS A 219 9.75 14.99 21.04
C LYS A 219 10.44 13.64 20.84
N SER A 220 11.74 13.55 21.16
CA SER A 220 12.47 12.27 21.12
C SER A 220 11.83 11.25 22.08
N LEU A 221 11.99 9.94 21.82
CA LEU A 221 11.47 8.89 22.70
C LEU A 221 11.87 9.11 24.17
N TYR A 222 13.11 9.56 24.41
CA TYR A 222 13.59 9.88 25.75
C TYR A 222 12.77 11.00 26.40
N VAL A 223 12.54 12.10 25.67
CA VAL A 223 11.74 13.24 26.17
C VAL A 223 10.28 12.82 26.35
N GLN A 224 9.71 12.04 25.43
CA GLN A 224 8.36 11.49 25.57
C GLN A 224 8.23 10.59 26.81
N LEU A 225 9.25 9.79 27.11
CA LEU A 225 9.28 8.94 28.31
C LEU A 225 9.46 9.75 29.59
N GLN A 226 10.28 10.81 29.56
CA GLN A 226 10.38 11.75 30.69
C GLN A 226 9.06 12.48 30.92
N ASP A 227 8.44 13.01 29.87
CA ASP A 227 7.13 13.67 29.95
C ASP A 227 6.07 12.70 30.47
N LYS A 228 6.06 11.44 30.01
CA LYS A 228 5.17 10.40 30.56
C LYS A 228 5.44 10.11 32.02
N LYS A 229 6.71 9.98 32.44
CA LYS A 229 7.07 9.78 33.85
C LYS A 229 6.67 10.98 34.71
N GLN A 230 6.88 12.20 34.22
CA GLN A 230 6.46 13.42 34.91
C GLN A 230 4.93 13.54 34.92
N PHE A 231 4.24 13.17 33.85
CA PHE A 231 2.79 13.10 33.79
C PHE A 231 2.21 12.00 34.68
N GLU A 232 2.91 10.88 34.86
CA GLU A 232 2.55 9.81 35.79
C GLU A 232 2.86 10.19 37.24
N ALA A 233 3.91 10.97 37.49
CA ALA A 233 4.28 11.49 38.81
C ALA A 233 3.41 12.69 39.24
N ASN A 234 3.03 13.54 38.29
CA ASN A 234 2.09 14.66 38.46
C ASN A 234 0.64 14.26 38.18
N LYS A 235 0.41 13.01 37.76
CA LYS A 235 -0.91 12.41 37.85
C LYS A 235 -1.24 12.51 39.33
N PRO A 236 -2.31 13.20 39.73
CA PRO A 236 -2.73 13.11 41.11
C PRO A 236 -2.81 11.62 41.41
N LYS A 237 -2.14 11.19 42.49
CA LYS A 237 -2.55 9.96 43.16
C LYS A 237 -3.99 10.25 43.55
N GLU A 238 -4.92 9.88 42.68
CA GLU A 238 -6.34 9.93 42.95
C GLU A 238 -6.52 9.02 44.17
N GLU A 239 -6.53 9.65 45.33
CA GLU A 239 -7.27 9.21 46.49
C GLU A 239 -8.69 8.89 46.01
N ASP A 240 -8.93 7.61 45.76
CA ASP A 240 -10.14 6.77 45.96
C ASP A 240 -11.56 7.37 45.95
N ALA A 241 -11.81 8.57 45.42
CA ALA A 241 -13.14 9.21 45.49
C ALA A 241 -13.75 9.60 44.13
N ASP A 242 -12.96 9.88 43.08
CA ASP A 242 -13.50 10.51 41.85
C ASP A 242 -13.71 9.58 40.62
N ALA A 243 -13.59 8.26 40.81
CA ALA A 243 -13.95 7.26 39.78
C ALA A 243 -15.47 7.15 39.51
N ALA A 244 -16.31 7.96 40.15
CA ALA A 244 -17.76 7.98 39.96
C ALA A 244 -18.22 8.65 38.65
N LEU A 245 -17.34 9.34 37.93
CA LEU A 245 -17.60 9.87 36.58
C LEU A 245 -17.05 8.96 35.46
N LYS A 246 -16.81 7.68 35.77
CA LYS A 246 -16.78 6.61 34.75
C LYS A 246 -18.11 6.60 34.01
N TYR A 247 -18.03 6.55 32.67
CA TYR A 247 -19.12 6.22 31.74
C TYR A 247 -20.16 5.33 32.44
N ASP A 248 -21.34 5.89 32.70
CA ASP A 248 -22.39 5.21 33.45
C ASP A 248 -22.80 3.95 32.68
N TYR A 249 -22.31 2.81 33.14
CA TYR A 249 -22.46 1.51 32.50
C TYR A 249 -23.92 1.05 32.43
N LEU A 250 -24.82 1.70 33.18
CA LEU A 250 -26.26 1.49 33.13
C LEU A 250 -27.00 2.52 32.27
N ALA A 251 -26.37 3.64 31.88
CA ALA A 251 -27.05 4.76 31.22
C ALA A 251 -27.79 4.36 29.93
N SER A 252 -27.24 3.42 29.15
CA SER A 252 -27.85 2.95 27.90
C SER A 252 -29.03 2.00 28.11
N TYR A 253 -29.16 1.43 29.32
CA TYR A 253 -30.19 0.45 29.67
C TYR A 253 -31.28 1.05 30.55
N LEU A 254 -30.98 2.17 31.23
CA LEU A 254 -31.89 2.86 32.12
C LEU A 254 -33.04 3.56 31.35
N PRO A 255 -34.30 3.43 31.82
CA PRO A 255 -35.42 4.21 31.29
C PRO A 255 -35.17 5.71 31.42
N LYS A 256 -35.56 6.52 30.42
CA LYS A 256 -35.34 8.00 30.44
C LYS A 256 -35.87 8.71 31.69
N ARG A 257 -36.89 8.15 32.35
CA ARG A 257 -37.50 8.66 33.59
C ARG A 257 -36.71 8.35 34.88
N SER A 258 -35.79 7.37 34.85
CA SER A 258 -35.08 6.88 36.03
C SER A 258 -34.12 7.91 36.66
N LYS A 259 -33.87 9.03 35.97
CA LYS A 259 -33.13 10.18 36.53
C LYS A 259 -33.92 10.96 37.59
N LYS A 260 -35.25 10.81 37.63
CA LYS A 260 -36.15 11.57 38.52
C LYS A 260 -36.99 10.70 39.47
N THR A 261 -37.14 9.42 39.16
CA THR A 261 -37.96 8.45 39.91
C THR A 261 -37.24 7.13 40.09
N ALA A 262 -37.39 6.49 41.26
CA ALA A 262 -36.87 5.15 41.52
C ALA A 262 -37.45 4.10 40.56
N LEU A 263 -36.66 3.08 40.21
CA LEU A 263 -37.07 1.98 39.34
C LEU A 263 -38.06 1.06 40.05
N THR A 264 -39.03 0.54 39.31
CA THR A 264 -39.85 -0.59 39.81
C THR A 264 -39.04 -1.89 39.79
N LYS A 265 -39.44 -2.91 40.57
CA LYS A 265 -38.75 -4.21 40.62
C LYS A 265 -38.63 -4.87 39.23
N GLN A 266 -39.66 -4.74 38.40
CA GLN A 266 -39.64 -5.24 37.01
C GLN A 266 -38.67 -4.46 36.11
N GLU A 267 -38.62 -3.13 36.25
CA GLU A 267 -37.71 -2.28 35.47
C GLU A 267 -36.26 -2.52 35.85
N ALA A 268 -35.96 -2.63 37.15
CA ALA A 268 -34.61 -2.93 37.63
C ALA A 268 -34.12 -4.30 37.11
N GLN A 269 -35.01 -5.30 37.08
CA GLN A 269 -34.68 -6.62 36.54
C GLN A 269 -34.41 -6.54 35.03
N ALA A 270 -35.25 -5.84 34.27
CA ALA A 270 -35.05 -5.65 32.83
C ALA A 270 -33.73 -4.91 32.51
N VAL A 271 -33.36 -3.91 33.30
CA VAL A 271 -32.08 -3.18 33.16
C VAL A 271 -30.89 -4.11 33.40
N LYS A 272 -30.95 -4.91 34.47
CA LYS A 272 -29.92 -5.90 34.81
C LYS A 272 -29.75 -6.93 33.69
N ASP A 273 -30.86 -7.49 33.20
CA ASP A 273 -30.85 -8.50 32.15
C ASP A 273 -30.35 -7.94 30.82
N ALA A 274 -30.75 -6.72 30.44
CA ALA A 274 -30.27 -6.05 29.24
C ALA A 274 -28.76 -5.76 29.28
N CYS A 275 -28.24 -5.31 30.43
CA CYS A 275 -26.81 -5.05 30.62
C CYS A 275 -25.99 -6.35 30.51
N LEU A 276 -26.41 -7.41 31.20
CA LEU A 276 -25.73 -8.72 31.16
C LEU A 276 -25.80 -9.36 29.76
N LYS A 277 -26.95 -9.26 29.09
CA LYS A 277 -27.13 -9.76 27.72
C LYS A 277 -26.18 -9.05 26.75
N ALA A 278 -26.11 -7.72 26.78
CA ALA A 278 -25.25 -6.96 25.90
C ALA A 278 -23.75 -7.27 26.13
N LEU A 279 -23.34 -7.44 27.40
CA LEU A 279 -21.97 -7.86 27.70
C LEU A 279 -21.68 -9.28 27.17
N LYS A 280 -22.63 -10.21 27.37
CA LYS A 280 -22.50 -11.59 26.89
C LYS A 280 -22.38 -11.66 25.36
N GLU A 281 -23.24 -10.95 24.63
CA GLU A 281 -23.20 -10.87 23.17
C GLU A 281 -21.84 -10.36 22.70
N ARG A 282 -21.34 -9.26 23.27
CA ARG A 282 -20.03 -8.71 22.91
C ARG A 282 -18.86 -9.67 23.18
N LEU A 283 -18.92 -10.44 24.27
CA LEU A 283 -17.91 -11.45 24.58
C LEU A 283 -17.99 -12.62 23.59
N ILE A 284 -19.20 -13.07 23.22
CA ILE A 284 -19.41 -14.12 22.22
C ILE A 284 -18.90 -13.67 20.85
N ASP A 285 -19.26 -12.46 20.40
CA ASP A 285 -18.81 -11.92 19.11
C ASP A 285 -17.29 -11.89 19.02
N ARG A 286 -16.62 -11.51 20.11
CA ARG A 286 -15.17 -11.49 20.18
C ARG A 286 -14.57 -12.90 20.16
N ALA A 287 -15.20 -13.88 20.82
CA ALA A 287 -14.77 -15.28 20.76
C ALA A 287 -14.91 -15.81 19.32
N HIS A 288 -16.04 -15.56 18.67
CA HIS A 288 -16.31 -15.96 17.30
C HIS A 288 -15.26 -15.42 16.33
N ILE A 289 -14.87 -14.14 16.44
CA ILE A 289 -13.80 -13.56 15.59
C ILE A 289 -12.47 -14.29 15.77
N ILE A 290 -12.12 -14.70 17.01
CA ILE A 290 -10.88 -15.43 17.28
C ILE A 290 -10.95 -16.83 16.70
N GLU A 291 -12.10 -17.51 16.86
CA GLU A 291 -12.34 -18.85 16.33
C GLU A 291 -12.33 -18.88 14.80
N THR A 292 -13.05 -17.97 14.13
CA THR A 292 -13.04 -17.88 12.66
C THR A 292 -11.63 -17.72 12.11
N ARG A 293 -10.80 -16.84 12.71
CA ARG A 293 -9.41 -16.65 12.28
C ARG A 293 -8.55 -17.89 12.53
N LEU A 294 -8.79 -18.61 13.62
CA LEU A 294 -8.09 -19.86 13.90
C LEU A 294 -8.45 -20.94 12.87
N GLU A 295 -9.71 -21.05 12.49
CA GLU A 295 -10.20 -21.99 11.48
C GLU A 295 -9.67 -21.65 10.09
N GLU A 296 -9.64 -20.37 9.71
CA GLU A 296 -9.08 -19.89 8.43
C GLU A 296 -7.59 -20.26 8.29
N GLU A 297 -6.78 -20.00 9.32
CA GLU A 297 -5.36 -20.34 9.34
C GLU A 297 -5.13 -21.86 9.31
N GLN A 298 -5.96 -22.64 10.02
CA GLN A 298 -5.91 -24.10 9.99
C GLN A 298 -6.29 -24.67 8.61
N ALA A 299 -7.31 -24.11 7.97
CA ALA A 299 -7.76 -24.50 6.64
C ALA A 299 -6.70 -24.15 5.58
N ALA A 300 -6.09 -22.97 5.67
CA ALA A 300 -5.02 -22.54 4.79
C ALA A 300 -3.80 -23.48 4.87
N LEU A 301 -3.36 -23.81 6.09
CA LEU A 301 -2.27 -24.75 6.31
C LEU A 301 -2.60 -26.14 5.74
N THR A 302 -3.80 -26.66 6.03
CA THR A 302 -4.25 -27.97 5.52
C THR A 302 -4.27 -27.99 3.99
N LYS A 303 -4.78 -26.94 3.35
CA LYS A 303 -4.82 -26.81 1.89
C LYS A 303 -3.41 -26.77 1.28
N ARG A 304 -2.48 -26.04 1.90
CA ARG A 304 -1.07 -25.98 1.44
C ARG A 304 -0.38 -27.33 1.59
N GLN A 305 -0.58 -28.04 2.69
CA GLN A 305 -0.05 -29.39 2.92
C GLN A 305 -0.55 -30.40 1.87
N LEU A 306 -1.86 -30.40 1.59
CA LEU A 306 -2.46 -31.26 0.56
C LEU A 306 -1.96 -30.91 -0.86
N GLY A 307 -1.71 -29.63 -1.14
CA GLY A 307 -1.13 -29.18 -2.41
C GLY A 307 0.31 -29.66 -2.59
N TYR A 308 1.12 -29.56 -1.54
CA TYR A 308 2.52 -29.95 -1.55
C TYR A 308 2.71 -31.47 -1.73
N HIS A 309 1.92 -32.30 -1.03
CA HIS A 309 1.94 -33.77 -1.22
C HIS A 309 1.49 -34.22 -2.62
N ARG A 310 0.74 -33.41 -3.36
CA ARG A 310 0.37 -33.70 -4.75
C ARG A 310 1.48 -33.37 -5.75
N GLN A 311 2.43 -32.50 -5.38
CA GLN A 311 3.52 -32.01 -6.22
C GLN A 311 4.84 -32.81 -6.04
N ASP A 312 4.84 -33.89 -5.25
CA ASP A 312 6.02 -34.74 -4.91
C ASP A 312 6.70 -35.49 -6.09
N LYS A 313 6.54 -35.06 -7.35
CA LYS A 313 7.25 -35.66 -8.51
C LYS A 313 8.36 -34.81 -9.12
N GLU A 314 8.54 -33.55 -8.73
CA GLU A 314 9.57 -32.67 -9.30
C GLU A 314 10.17 -31.77 -8.21
N LYS A 315 11.24 -32.19 -7.49
CA LYS A 315 11.78 -31.36 -6.40
C LYS A 315 13.30 -31.35 -6.24
N SER A 316 13.80 -30.13 -6.07
CA SER A 316 14.87 -29.79 -5.12
C SER A 316 14.93 -28.30 -4.74
N SER A 317 14.23 -27.38 -5.44
CA SER A 317 14.33 -25.92 -5.17
C SER A 317 13.18 -25.31 -4.35
N ASP A 318 12.06 -26.01 -4.14
CA ASP A 318 10.80 -25.47 -3.56
C ASP A 318 10.60 -25.82 -2.06
N ASP A 319 11.54 -26.57 -1.47
CA ASP A 319 11.37 -27.16 -0.14
C ASP A 319 11.55 -26.12 0.99
N ASP A 320 12.52 -25.22 0.85
CA ASP A 320 12.82 -24.18 1.85
C ASP A 320 11.67 -23.17 2.02
N GLU A 321 10.98 -22.81 0.93
CA GLU A 321 9.85 -21.88 0.98
C GLU A 321 8.62 -22.53 1.64
N TYR A 322 8.39 -23.81 1.35
CA TYR A 322 7.33 -24.58 1.99
C TYR A 322 7.55 -24.73 3.49
N GLU A 323 8.77 -25.07 3.92
CA GLU A 323 9.10 -25.19 5.35
C GLU A 323 8.90 -23.87 6.11
N LYS A 324 9.34 -22.74 5.52
CA LYS A 324 9.10 -21.40 6.10
C LYS A 324 7.61 -21.11 6.28
N TYR A 325 6.81 -21.41 5.25
CA TYR A 325 5.36 -21.21 5.31
C TYR A 325 4.69 -22.06 6.40
N VAL A 326 5.05 -23.34 6.50
CA VAL A 326 4.50 -24.24 7.52
C VAL A 326 4.84 -23.75 8.92
N HIS A 327 6.09 -23.35 9.15
CA HIS A 327 6.53 -22.82 10.43
C HIS A 327 5.79 -21.53 10.81
N GLU A 328 5.63 -20.60 9.86
CA GLU A 328 4.91 -19.34 10.08
C GLU A 328 3.42 -19.59 10.39
N ALA A 329 2.77 -20.46 9.64
CA ALA A 329 1.36 -20.81 9.86
C ALA A 329 1.15 -21.50 11.22
N GLN A 330 2.03 -22.42 11.61
CA GLN A 330 1.99 -23.07 12.93
C GLN A 330 2.14 -22.05 14.07
N PHE A 331 3.05 -21.09 13.93
CA PHE A 331 3.24 -20.02 14.91
C PHE A 331 1.98 -19.14 15.05
N LYS A 332 1.36 -18.75 13.94
CA LYS A 332 0.08 -18.01 13.93
C LYS A 332 -1.03 -18.78 14.63
N ILE A 333 -1.19 -20.06 14.31
CA ILE A 333 -2.17 -20.96 14.93
C ILE A 333 -1.95 -21.05 16.45
N GLN A 334 -0.70 -21.17 16.91
CA GLN A 334 -0.38 -21.23 18.34
C GLN A 334 -0.78 -19.95 19.07
N ILE A 335 -0.48 -18.78 18.49
CA ILE A 335 -0.89 -17.49 19.06
C ILE A 335 -2.42 -17.39 19.14
N LEU A 336 -3.13 -17.83 18.10
CA LEU A 336 -4.59 -17.77 18.07
C LEU A 336 -5.23 -18.70 19.11
N LYS A 337 -4.68 -19.90 19.32
CA LYS A 337 -5.08 -20.79 20.43
C LYS A 337 -4.85 -20.12 21.80
N GLN A 338 -3.67 -19.55 22.02
CA GLN A 338 -3.39 -18.85 23.28
C GLN A 338 -4.33 -17.65 23.50
N ARG A 339 -4.68 -16.92 22.44
CA ARG A 339 -5.64 -15.80 22.50
C ARG A 339 -7.05 -16.27 22.82
N ARG A 340 -7.49 -17.39 22.26
CA ARG A 340 -8.77 -18.02 22.57
C ARG A 340 -8.85 -18.37 24.04
N ASP A 341 -7.86 -19.11 24.55
CA ASP A 341 -7.85 -19.58 25.95
C ASP A 341 -7.80 -18.39 26.93
N ARG A 342 -6.98 -17.38 26.63
CA ARG A 342 -6.92 -16.14 27.43
C ARG A 342 -8.25 -15.39 27.38
N HIS A 343 -8.89 -15.33 26.22
CA HIS A 343 -10.18 -14.64 26.08
C HIS A 343 -11.28 -15.34 26.87
N GLU A 344 -11.28 -16.68 26.89
CA GLU A 344 -12.22 -17.47 27.71
C GLU A 344 -12.13 -17.12 29.19
N GLU A 345 -10.91 -17.09 29.75
CA GLU A 345 -10.70 -16.76 31.17
C GLU A 345 -11.08 -15.30 31.48
N ILE A 346 -10.67 -14.35 30.62
CA ILE A 346 -11.05 -12.95 30.78
C ILE A 346 -12.57 -12.76 30.65
N ALA A 347 -13.23 -13.49 29.75
CA ALA A 347 -14.67 -13.40 29.56
C ALA A 347 -15.43 -13.89 30.80
N LYS A 348 -15.03 -15.05 31.37
CA LYS A 348 -15.57 -15.57 32.64
C LYS A 348 -15.40 -14.55 33.76
N GLN A 349 -14.20 -14.00 33.91
CA GLN A 349 -13.89 -13.01 34.94
C GLN A 349 -14.74 -11.74 34.78
N LYS A 350 -14.80 -11.14 33.58
CA LYS A 350 -15.57 -9.92 33.31
C LYS A 350 -17.07 -10.12 33.53
N PHE A 351 -17.59 -11.28 33.17
CA PHE A 351 -19.00 -11.59 33.37
C PHE A 351 -19.32 -11.70 34.87
N LYS A 352 -18.45 -12.36 35.64
CA LYS A 352 -18.56 -12.42 37.11
C LYS A 352 -18.48 -11.04 37.75
N GLU A 353 -17.48 -10.24 37.41
CA GLU A 353 -17.31 -8.87 37.91
C GLU A 353 -18.53 -7.99 37.59
N MET A 354 -19.14 -8.14 36.42
CA MET A 354 -20.35 -7.39 36.06
C MET A 354 -21.55 -7.81 36.92
N ILE A 355 -21.71 -9.10 37.22
CA ILE A 355 -22.78 -9.58 38.11
C ILE A 355 -22.62 -8.97 39.50
N GLU A 356 -21.42 -9.06 40.08
CA GLU A 356 -21.10 -8.51 41.40
C GLU A 356 -21.36 -6.99 41.42
N ARG A 357 -20.91 -6.28 40.38
CA ARG A 357 -21.12 -4.85 40.25
C ARG A 357 -22.61 -4.48 40.19
N LEU A 358 -23.41 -5.19 39.40
CA LEU A 358 -24.87 -4.97 39.31
C LEU A 358 -25.61 -5.32 40.61
N GLN A 359 -25.14 -6.32 41.36
CA GLN A 359 -25.70 -6.67 42.67
C GLN A 359 -25.43 -5.59 43.71
N SER A 360 -24.26 -4.95 43.64
CA SER A 360 -23.84 -3.87 44.54
C SER A 360 -24.34 -2.47 44.14
N ASP A 361 -24.98 -2.33 42.97
CA ASP A 361 -25.39 -1.01 42.46
C ASP A 361 -26.60 -0.44 43.24
N PRO A 362 -26.48 0.78 43.81
CA PRO A 362 -27.57 1.40 44.58
C PRO A 362 -28.89 1.55 43.80
N ARG A 363 -28.82 1.76 42.48
CA ARG A 363 -29.98 1.97 41.61
C ARG A 363 -30.77 0.67 41.38
N LEU A 364 -30.14 -0.48 41.60
CA LEU A 364 -30.74 -1.81 41.46
C LEU A 364 -31.03 -2.49 42.82
N SER A 365 -30.82 -1.78 43.93
CA SER A 365 -31.01 -2.29 45.30
C SER A 365 -32.40 -2.87 45.60
N ILE A 366 -33.44 -2.43 44.87
CA ILE A 366 -34.80 -2.98 44.94
C ILE A 366 -34.89 -4.47 44.55
N LEU A 367 -33.87 -5.01 43.88
CA LEU A 367 -33.76 -6.43 43.55
C LEU A 367 -33.25 -7.29 44.72
N ASN A 368 -32.62 -6.66 45.71
CA ASN A 368 -32.09 -7.30 46.92
C ASN A 368 -33.08 -7.21 48.10
N GLN A 369 -34.22 -6.55 47.91
CA GLN A 369 -35.38 -6.48 48.80
C GLN A 369 -36.48 -7.44 48.30
#